data_AF-H0F0J6-F1
#
_entry.id   AF-H0F0J6-F1
#
_cell.length_a   1.000
_cell.length_b   1.000
_cell.length_c   1.000
_cell.angle_alpha   90.00
_cell.angle_beta   90.00
_cell.angle_gamma   90.00
#
_symmetry.space_group_name_H-M   'P 1'
#
loop_
_entity.id
_entity.type
_entity.pdbx_description
1 polymer ?
#
loop_
_entity_poly.entity_id
_entity_poly.type
_entity_poly.pdbx_seq_one_letter_code
_entity_poly.pdbx_strand_id
1 'polypeptide(L)'
;MAKLIRNDRSTLSTDITMVEGNVLLIKVVGLGFNKKHLILKSSAPELLSVHADRPDDRKLEQSVKLTVVAKGLRRERGVDVIAYVNDGRTSLADTGTPRIRVKILPYLQLPAQDSELGILTRMLILEAAGPEHPKYGGAAEARQSMQWMIRLLRNRLEAGPHHFSKSPSEVARQSVKTMTEVLKIPGQVEAFAQYPNLPDKKKALITRTVDLANDATQSRFRAYRELLENAILVAGSPPVADPCPTKLYGWRTQGASSPGRNFLYFRSLGGQDFYTLTPEFRADVLKIR
;
A
#
# COMPACT_ATOMS: atom_id res chain seq x y z
N MET A 1 -16.49 31.66 17.62
CA MET A 1 -16.17 30.84 16.43
C MET A 1 -15.82 29.44 16.91
N ALA A 2 -16.51 28.41 16.43
CA ALA A 2 -16.21 27.05 16.84
C ALA A 2 -14.95 26.53 16.11
N LYS A 3 -14.22 25.65 16.77
CA LYS A 3 -13.02 25.00 16.23
C LYS A 3 -13.32 23.53 16.00
N LEU A 4 -12.89 23.02 14.84
CA LEU A 4 -12.95 21.60 14.54
C LEU A 4 -11.56 21.00 14.80
N ILE A 5 -11.49 20.00 15.66
CA ILE A 5 -10.23 19.34 16.04
C ILE A 5 -10.39 17.83 15.97
N ARG A 6 -9.26 17.12 15.90
CA ARG A 6 -9.25 15.67 16.02
C ARG A 6 -9.58 15.23 17.44
N ASN A 7 -9.98 13.96 17.60
CA ASN A 7 -10.33 13.42 18.92
C ASN A 7 -9.15 13.46 19.92
N ASP A 8 -7.91 13.38 19.42
CA ASP A 8 -6.67 13.51 20.19
C ASP A 8 -6.27 14.97 20.49
N ARG A 9 -7.15 15.93 20.18
CA ARG A 9 -6.96 17.39 20.31
C ARG A 9 -5.95 18.03 19.37
N SER A 10 -5.38 17.29 18.43
CA SER A 10 -4.57 17.88 17.36
C SER A 10 -5.43 18.64 16.35
N THR A 11 -4.80 19.51 15.58
CA THR A 11 -5.47 20.32 14.56
C THR A 11 -6.09 19.44 13.48
N LEU A 12 -7.36 19.70 13.14
CA LEU A 12 -7.99 19.11 11.97
C LEU A 12 -7.72 19.99 10.75
N SER A 13 -7.13 19.41 9.71
CA SER A 13 -6.99 20.08 8.41
C SER A 13 -8.36 20.34 7.79
N THR A 14 -8.52 21.46 7.08
CA THR A 14 -9.71 21.71 6.26
C THR A 14 -9.79 20.77 5.06
N ASP A 15 -8.67 20.16 4.67
CA ASP A 15 -8.59 19.11 3.66
C ASP A 15 -8.21 17.79 4.33
N ILE A 16 -9.15 16.84 4.35
CA ILE A 16 -8.92 15.50 4.89
C ILE A 16 -9.12 14.44 3.81
N THR A 17 -8.40 13.33 3.96
CA THR A 17 -8.58 12.14 3.11
C THR A 17 -9.20 11.04 3.95
N MET A 18 -10.18 10.35 3.37
CA MET A 18 -10.79 9.14 3.93
C MET A 18 -10.86 8.07 2.84
N VAL A 19 -10.89 6.81 3.23
CA VAL A 19 -11.14 5.68 2.31
C VAL A 19 -12.56 5.16 2.53
N GLU A 20 -13.13 4.52 1.51
CA GLU A 20 -14.33 3.70 1.62
C GLU A 20 -14.32 2.84 2.90
N GLY A 21 -15.40 2.93 3.70
CA GLY A 21 -15.54 2.24 4.98
C GLY A 21 -14.85 2.89 6.18
N ASN A 22 -14.06 3.97 5.99
CA ASN A 22 -13.43 4.67 7.10
C ASN A 22 -14.44 5.44 7.97
N VAL A 23 -14.06 5.56 9.23
CA VAL A 23 -14.76 6.35 10.24
C VAL A 23 -13.75 7.31 10.86
N LEU A 24 -14.09 8.60 10.93
CA LEU A 24 -13.30 9.60 11.62
C LEU A 24 -14.13 10.24 12.73
N LEU A 25 -13.61 10.20 13.95
CA LEU A 25 -14.16 10.93 15.08
C LEU A 25 -13.46 12.28 15.22
N ILE A 26 -14.23 13.36 15.16
CA ILE A 26 -13.77 14.72 15.38
C ILE A 26 -14.49 15.34 16.58
N LYS A 27 -13.94 16.44 17.08
CA LYS A 27 -14.56 17.26 18.12
C LYS A 27 -14.85 18.65 17.56
N VAL A 28 -16.02 19.18 17.91
CA VAL A 28 -16.37 20.59 17.69
C VAL A 28 -16.28 21.28 19.05
N VAL A 29 -15.42 22.28 19.15
CA VAL A 29 -15.19 23.08 20.36
C VAL A 29 -15.75 24.47 20.14
N GLY A 30 -16.83 24.79 20.85
CA GLY A 30 -17.56 26.04 20.76
C GLY A 30 -19.01 25.82 20.35
N LEU A 31 -19.83 26.80 20.69
CA LEU A 31 -21.25 26.84 20.38
C LEU A 31 -21.52 27.85 19.27
N GLY A 32 -22.65 27.69 18.57
CA GLY A 32 -23.18 28.69 17.66
C GLY A 32 -23.62 29.97 18.39
N PHE A 33 -23.98 31.00 17.63
CA PHE A 33 -24.40 32.30 18.18
C PHE A 33 -25.62 32.20 19.12
N ASN A 34 -26.45 31.16 18.95
CA ASN A 34 -27.62 30.87 19.79
C ASN A 34 -27.29 29.98 21.01
N LYS A 35 -26.00 29.80 21.34
CA LYS A 35 -25.51 28.93 22.41
C LYS A 35 -25.91 27.45 22.27
N LYS A 36 -26.19 26.98 21.05
CA LYS A 36 -26.41 25.56 20.75
C LYS A 36 -25.23 24.96 20.00
N HIS A 37 -25.12 23.64 20.05
CA HIS A 37 -24.15 22.91 19.23
C HIS A 37 -24.38 23.12 17.73
N LEU A 38 -23.27 23.17 16.99
CA LEU A 38 -23.31 23.21 15.52
C LEU A 38 -23.74 21.87 14.95
N ILE A 39 -24.55 21.90 13.90
CA ILE A 39 -24.94 20.74 13.12
C ILE A 39 -24.05 20.67 11.90
N LEU A 40 -23.17 19.67 11.84
CA LEU A 40 -22.38 19.40 10.65
C LEU A 40 -23.20 18.58 9.65
N LYS A 41 -23.24 19.00 8.39
CA LYS A 41 -23.92 18.27 7.31
C LYS A 41 -22.98 18.02 6.14
N SER A 42 -23.10 16.84 5.55
CA SER A 42 -22.45 16.49 4.29
C SER A 42 -23.23 17.05 3.11
N SER A 43 -22.51 17.54 2.11
CA SER A 43 -23.06 17.91 0.78
C SER A 43 -23.44 16.70 -0.07
N ALA A 44 -22.95 15.50 0.28
CA ALA A 44 -23.27 14.22 -0.35
C ALA A 44 -23.48 13.14 0.71
N PRO A 45 -24.65 13.11 1.39
CA PRO A 45 -24.96 12.16 2.46
C PRO A 45 -24.89 10.68 2.03
N GLU A 46 -25.07 10.40 0.75
CA GLU A 46 -24.95 9.07 0.15
C GLU A 46 -23.50 8.57 0.06
N LEU A 47 -22.52 9.47 0.23
CA LEU A 47 -21.09 9.15 0.25
C LEU A 47 -20.49 9.27 1.65
N LEU A 48 -20.92 10.29 2.41
CA LEU A 48 -20.40 10.60 3.74
C LEU A 48 -21.55 10.95 4.68
N SER A 49 -21.76 10.10 5.69
CA SER A 49 -22.68 10.36 6.78
C SER A 49 -22.00 11.13 7.91
N VAL A 50 -22.73 12.06 8.52
CA VAL A 50 -22.25 12.92 9.60
C VAL A 50 -23.24 12.82 10.76
N HIS A 51 -22.75 12.39 11.92
CA HIS A 51 -23.59 12.19 13.10
C HIS A 51 -22.92 12.78 14.35
N ALA A 52 -23.61 13.69 15.04
CA ALA A 52 -23.19 14.16 16.35
C ALA A 52 -23.49 13.10 17.43
N ASP A 53 -22.51 12.74 18.24
CA ASP A 53 -22.67 11.77 19.33
C ASP A 53 -23.18 12.47 20.58
N ARG A 54 -24.46 12.23 20.92
CA ARG A 54 -25.16 12.72 22.12
C ARG A 54 -24.82 14.19 22.47
N PRO A 55 -25.18 15.15 21.60
CA PRO A 55 -24.87 16.56 21.85
C PRO A 55 -25.54 17.04 23.15
N ASP A 56 -24.80 17.81 23.94
CA ASP A 56 -25.25 18.40 25.20
C ASP A 56 -24.89 19.88 25.18
N ASP A 57 -25.88 20.75 24.96
CA ASP A 57 -25.69 22.21 24.84
C ASP A 57 -25.12 22.86 26.12
N ARG A 58 -25.08 22.13 27.24
CA ARG A 58 -24.39 22.58 28.48
C ARG A 58 -22.88 22.45 28.38
N LYS A 59 -22.37 21.65 27.44
CA LYS A 59 -20.93 21.45 27.20
C LYS A 59 -20.50 22.27 26.00
N LEU A 60 -19.32 22.88 26.11
CA LEU A 60 -18.70 23.60 24.99
C LEU A 60 -18.21 22.65 23.88
N GLU A 61 -18.05 21.37 24.19
CA GLU A 61 -17.49 20.37 23.27
C GLU A 61 -18.56 19.33 22.90
N GLN A 62 -18.61 18.96 21.63
CA GLN A 62 -19.35 17.81 21.13
C GLN A 62 -18.46 16.92 20.26
N SER A 63 -18.74 15.62 20.25
CA SER A 63 -18.12 14.67 19.35
C SER A 63 -18.97 14.48 18.10
N VAL A 64 -18.34 14.44 16.94
CA VAL A 64 -19.00 14.21 15.65
C VAL A 64 -18.28 13.10 14.90
N LYS A 65 -19.06 12.13 14.41
CA LYS A 65 -18.59 10.99 13.64
C LYS A 65 -18.83 11.23 12.15
N LEU A 66 -17.77 11.23 11.37
CA LEU A 66 -17.80 11.19 9.91
C LEU A 66 -17.64 9.73 9.48
N THR A 67 -18.60 9.18 8.74
CA THR A 67 -18.56 7.79 8.27
C THR A 67 -18.68 7.77 6.76
N VAL A 68 -17.67 7.22 6.08
CA VAL A 68 -17.77 6.99 4.62
C VAL A 68 -18.71 5.83 4.40
N VAL A 69 -19.89 6.12 3.87
CA VAL A 69 -20.95 5.13 3.59
C VAL A 69 -21.01 4.72 2.11
N ALA A 70 -20.20 5.37 1.27
CA ALA A 70 -20.00 4.97 -0.12
C ALA A 70 -19.60 3.49 -0.20
N LYS A 71 -20.01 2.81 -1.29
CA LYS A 71 -19.64 1.43 -1.59
C LYS A 71 -19.20 1.28 -3.04
N GLY A 72 -18.17 0.49 -3.28
CA GLY A 72 -17.70 0.14 -4.62
C GLY A 72 -17.25 1.36 -5.43
N LEU A 73 -16.61 2.34 -4.80
CA LEU A 73 -16.09 3.50 -5.52
C LEU A 73 -15.04 3.04 -6.54
N ARG A 74 -15.14 3.55 -7.78
CA ARG A 74 -14.15 3.30 -8.83
C ARG A 74 -13.11 4.42 -8.97
N ARG A 75 -13.45 5.60 -8.48
CA ARG A 75 -12.63 6.82 -8.54
C ARG A 75 -12.83 7.63 -7.29
N GLU A 76 -11.87 8.50 -7.02
CA GLU A 76 -11.96 9.46 -5.92
C GLU A 76 -13.18 10.38 -6.05
N ARG A 77 -13.70 10.81 -4.91
CA ARG A 77 -14.82 11.77 -4.80
C ARG A 77 -14.49 12.85 -3.78
N GLY A 78 -14.86 14.09 -4.08
CA GLY A 78 -14.83 15.19 -3.11
C GLY A 78 -16.20 15.34 -2.48
N VAL A 79 -16.23 15.50 -1.15
CA VAL A 79 -17.43 15.78 -0.37
C VAL A 79 -17.12 16.86 0.64
N ASP A 80 -18.05 17.77 0.84
CA ASP A 80 -17.89 18.85 1.79
C ASP A 80 -18.77 18.68 3.01
N VAL A 81 -18.22 19.01 4.18
CA VAL A 81 -18.91 19.08 5.45
C VAL A 81 -18.98 20.55 5.87
N ILE A 82 -20.21 21.02 6.05
CA ILE A 82 -20.53 22.42 6.36
C ILE A 82 -21.24 22.47 7.71
N ALA A 83 -20.89 23.47 8.52
CA ALA A 83 -21.52 23.69 9.81
C ALA A 83 -22.77 24.57 9.68
N TYR A 84 -23.80 24.23 10.44
CA TYR A 84 -25.04 24.96 10.53
C TYR A 84 -25.40 25.24 11.99
N VAL A 85 -26.06 26.36 12.24
CA VAL A 85 -26.73 26.67 13.50
C VAL A 85 -28.23 26.47 13.29
N ASN A 86 -28.89 25.76 14.20
CA ASN A 86 -30.35 25.64 14.19
C ASN A 86 -30.96 26.69 15.12
N ASP A 87 -31.59 27.72 14.56
CA ASP A 87 -32.23 28.80 15.32
C ASP A 87 -33.64 28.44 15.83
N GLY A 88 -34.12 27.23 15.53
CA GLY A 88 -35.46 26.75 15.91
C GLY A 88 -36.51 26.89 14.81
N ARG A 89 -36.23 27.60 13.72
CA ARG A 89 -37.09 27.72 12.53
C ARG A 89 -36.36 27.31 11.25
N THR A 90 -35.07 27.60 11.16
CA THR A 90 -34.22 27.37 9.99
C THR A 90 -32.80 26.93 10.40
N SER A 91 -32.15 26.18 9.51
CA SER A 91 -30.71 25.90 9.60
C SER A 91 -29.96 26.95 8.80
N LEU A 92 -29.20 27.82 9.48
CA LEU A 92 -28.34 28.82 8.85
C LEU A 92 -26.90 28.30 8.84
N ALA A 93 -26.18 28.49 7.73
CA ALA A 93 -24.77 28.11 7.66
C ALA A 93 -23.94 28.98 8.62
N ASP A 94 -23.07 28.36 9.42
CA ASP A 94 -22.16 29.07 10.31
C ASP A 94 -20.92 29.50 9.51
N THR A 95 -20.89 30.76 9.08
CA THR A 95 -19.77 31.31 8.28
C THR A 95 -18.47 31.44 9.07
N GLY A 96 -18.54 31.35 10.40
CA GLY A 96 -17.37 31.36 11.27
C GLY A 96 -16.63 30.02 11.28
N THR A 97 -17.31 28.90 11.05
CA THR A 97 -16.69 27.57 11.13
C THR A 97 -16.18 27.15 9.76
N PRO A 98 -14.89 26.79 9.63
CA PRO A 98 -14.33 26.35 8.36
C PRO A 98 -15.06 25.13 7.78
N ARG A 99 -15.32 25.18 6.47
CA ARG A 99 -15.77 24.03 5.68
C ARG A 99 -14.67 22.97 5.63
N ILE A 100 -15.03 21.71 5.82
CA ILE A 100 -14.10 20.57 5.64
C ILE A 100 -14.34 19.97 4.26
N ARG A 101 -13.30 19.90 3.44
CA ARG A 101 -13.22 19.14 2.20
C ARG A 101 -12.70 17.73 2.51
N VAL A 102 -13.53 16.73 2.22
CA VAL A 102 -13.25 15.31 2.40
C VAL A 102 -13.00 14.68 1.04
N LYS A 103 -11.77 14.28 0.78
CA LYS A 103 -11.40 13.45 -0.37
C LYS A 103 -11.61 11.98 -0.01
N ILE A 104 -12.61 11.34 -0.61
CA ILE A 104 -12.92 9.93 -0.42
C ILE A 104 -12.24 9.12 -1.51
N LEU A 105 -11.34 8.22 -1.11
CA LEU A 105 -10.66 7.28 -2.00
C LEU A 105 -11.40 5.94 -2.06
N PRO A 106 -11.33 5.24 -3.21
CA PRO A 106 -11.84 3.87 -3.30
C PRO A 106 -11.02 2.93 -2.42
N TYR A 107 -11.67 1.86 -1.94
CA TYR A 107 -10.97 0.77 -1.26
C TYR A 107 -10.01 0.09 -2.25
N LEU A 108 -8.74 0.03 -1.90
CA LEU A 108 -7.71 -0.59 -2.71
C LEU A 108 -7.66 -2.09 -2.43
N GLN A 109 -8.06 -2.89 -3.41
CA GLN A 109 -8.10 -4.35 -3.31
C GLN A 109 -6.88 -4.98 -3.96
N LEU A 110 -6.46 -6.13 -3.42
CA LEU A 110 -5.46 -6.97 -4.09
C LEU A 110 -6.08 -7.63 -5.33
N PRO A 111 -5.30 -7.79 -6.41
CA PRO A 111 -5.71 -8.62 -7.54
C PRO A 111 -5.97 -10.08 -7.13
N ALA A 112 -6.73 -10.81 -7.96
CA ALA A 112 -7.13 -12.19 -7.72
C ALA A 112 -5.93 -13.08 -7.38
N GLN A 113 -6.06 -13.92 -6.34
CA GLN A 113 -4.94 -14.64 -5.72
C GLN A 113 -4.24 -15.62 -6.69
N ASP A 114 -4.99 -16.20 -7.61
CA ASP A 114 -4.55 -17.18 -8.60
C ASP A 114 -4.05 -16.54 -9.91
N SER A 115 -4.30 -15.26 -10.13
CA SER A 115 -3.78 -14.51 -11.28
C SER A 115 -2.28 -14.23 -11.14
N GLU A 116 -1.53 -14.21 -12.26
CA GLU A 116 -0.11 -13.84 -12.26
C GLU A 116 0.11 -12.45 -11.61
N LEU A 117 -0.75 -11.49 -11.95
CA LEU A 117 -0.75 -10.16 -11.33
C LEU A 117 -0.85 -10.26 -9.80
N GLY A 118 -1.79 -11.04 -9.28
CA GLY A 118 -1.99 -11.19 -7.84
C GLY A 118 -0.87 -11.92 -7.10
N ILE A 119 -0.23 -12.89 -7.75
CA ILE A 119 0.93 -13.61 -7.20
C ILE A 119 2.14 -12.67 -7.12
N LEU A 120 2.43 -11.97 -8.21
CA LEU A 120 3.54 -11.00 -8.28
C LEU A 120 3.32 -9.84 -7.31
N THR A 121 2.12 -9.26 -7.22
CA THR A 121 1.82 -8.20 -6.26
C THR A 121 2.10 -8.64 -4.82
N ARG A 122 1.66 -9.85 -4.43
CA ARG A 122 1.90 -10.36 -3.07
C ARG A 122 3.37 -10.66 -2.82
N MET A 123 4.11 -11.13 -3.82
CA MET A 123 5.56 -11.27 -3.74
C MET A 123 6.23 -9.92 -3.48
N LEU A 124 5.89 -8.89 -4.27
CA LEU A 124 6.47 -7.55 -4.10
C LEU A 124 6.15 -6.94 -2.73
N ILE A 125 4.94 -7.13 -2.19
CA ILE A 125 4.59 -6.68 -0.84
C ILE A 125 5.45 -7.36 0.22
N LEU A 126 5.70 -8.66 0.08
CA LEU A 126 6.47 -9.43 1.06
C LEU A 126 7.96 -9.17 0.99
N GLU A 127 8.49 -8.96 -0.21
CA GLU A 127 9.92 -8.84 -0.45
C GLU A 127 10.40 -7.39 -0.36
N ALA A 128 9.58 -6.39 -0.69
CA ALA A 128 9.97 -4.98 -0.55
C ALA A 128 10.03 -4.55 0.92
N ALA A 129 10.96 -3.66 1.25
CA ALA A 129 10.94 -3.01 2.55
C ALA A 129 9.65 -2.17 2.70
N GLY A 130 8.85 -2.47 3.72
CA GLY A 130 7.64 -1.71 4.03
C GLY A 130 7.92 -0.45 4.87
N PRO A 131 6.95 0.47 5.03
CA PRO A 131 7.11 1.74 5.75
C PRO A 131 7.61 1.69 7.21
N GLU A 132 7.65 0.52 7.83
CA GLU A 132 8.18 0.33 9.19
C GLU A 132 9.57 -0.30 9.21
N HIS A 133 10.04 -0.78 8.07
CA HIS A 133 11.35 -1.40 7.97
C HIS A 133 12.42 -0.29 8.09
N PRO A 134 13.48 -0.47 8.90
CA PRO A 134 14.51 0.55 9.09
C PRO A 134 15.22 0.98 7.81
N LYS A 135 15.19 0.13 6.78
CA LYS A 135 15.80 0.38 5.46
C LYS A 135 14.79 0.83 4.39
N TYR A 136 13.61 1.29 4.79
CA TYR A 136 12.64 1.84 3.86
C TYR A 136 13.09 3.22 3.35
N GLY A 137 13.57 3.26 2.10
CA GLY A 137 14.01 4.49 1.42
C GLY A 137 12.87 5.37 0.88
N GLY A 138 11.62 5.11 1.25
CA GLY A 138 10.45 5.78 0.70
C GLY A 138 9.86 5.09 -0.54
N ALA A 139 8.73 5.62 -1.01
CA ALA A 139 7.92 4.96 -2.03
C ALA A 139 8.61 4.85 -3.39
N ALA A 140 9.41 5.86 -3.79
CA ALA A 140 10.13 5.86 -5.05
C ALA A 140 11.20 4.76 -5.10
N GLU A 141 12.02 4.62 -4.05
CA GLU A 141 13.02 3.56 -3.95
C GLU A 141 12.37 2.18 -3.85
N ALA A 142 11.29 2.05 -3.06
CA ALA A 142 10.56 0.80 -2.96
C ALA A 142 10.01 0.37 -4.34
N ARG A 143 9.41 1.29 -5.09
CA ARG A 143 8.94 1.04 -6.45
C ARG A 143 10.07 0.59 -7.37
N GLN A 144 11.20 1.28 -7.34
CA GLN A 144 12.34 0.94 -8.20
C GLN A 144 12.94 -0.43 -7.83
N SER A 145 13.05 -0.73 -6.54
CA SER A 145 13.46 -2.05 -6.02
C SER A 145 12.50 -3.16 -6.51
N MET A 146 11.19 -2.95 -6.43
CA MET A 146 10.19 -3.87 -6.98
C MET A 146 10.36 -4.09 -8.49
N GLN A 147 10.62 -3.02 -9.26
CA GLN A 147 10.85 -3.13 -10.70
C GLN A 147 12.10 -3.98 -11.01
N TRP A 148 13.15 -3.85 -10.20
CA TRP A 148 14.37 -4.65 -10.34
C TRP A 148 14.13 -6.12 -10.01
N MET A 149 13.29 -6.43 -9.01
CA MET A 149 12.88 -7.82 -8.71
C MET A 149 12.15 -8.45 -9.90
N ILE A 150 11.18 -7.74 -10.50
CA ILE A 150 10.47 -8.22 -11.70
C ILE A 150 11.44 -8.41 -12.87
N ARG A 151 12.35 -7.46 -13.09
CA ARG A 151 13.37 -7.57 -14.14
C ARG A 151 14.25 -8.82 -13.95
N LEU A 152 14.74 -9.01 -12.74
CA LEU A 152 15.59 -10.13 -12.37
C LEU A 152 14.90 -11.48 -12.58
N LEU A 153 13.65 -11.61 -12.14
CA LEU A 153 12.88 -12.84 -12.34
C LEU A 153 12.71 -13.16 -13.84
N ARG A 154 12.56 -12.12 -14.68
CA ARG A 154 12.54 -12.31 -16.14
C ARG A 154 13.89 -12.75 -16.67
N ASN A 155 15.00 -12.17 -16.20
CA ASN A 155 16.33 -12.64 -16.60
C ASN A 155 16.53 -14.12 -16.22
N ARG A 156 16.05 -14.56 -15.04
CA ARG A 156 16.10 -15.98 -14.64
C ARG A 156 15.25 -16.87 -15.54
N LEU A 157 14.07 -16.41 -15.94
CA LEU A 157 13.21 -17.10 -16.90
C LEU A 157 13.93 -17.29 -18.25
N GLU A 158 14.49 -16.22 -18.79
CA GLU A 158 15.22 -16.21 -20.07
C GLU A 158 16.48 -17.09 -20.03
N ALA A 159 17.24 -17.02 -18.93
CA ALA A 159 18.49 -17.76 -18.77
C ALA A 159 18.30 -19.25 -18.45
N GLY A 160 17.09 -19.67 -18.06
CA GLY A 160 16.83 -21.01 -17.57
C GLY A 160 16.75 -21.05 -16.04
N PRO A 161 15.53 -21.14 -15.46
CA PRO A 161 15.32 -21.07 -14.01
C PRO A 161 16.04 -22.13 -13.19
N HIS A 162 16.34 -23.28 -13.81
CA HIS A 162 17.04 -24.41 -13.19
C HIS A 162 18.43 -24.03 -12.67
N HIS A 163 19.14 -23.10 -13.32
CA HIS A 163 20.45 -22.61 -12.86
C HIS A 163 20.40 -21.90 -11.51
N PHE A 164 19.22 -21.42 -11.11
CA PHE A 164 19.01 -20.69 -9.86
C PHE A 164 18.32 -21.54 -8.80
N SER A 165 17.96 -22.79 -9.12
CA SER A 165 17.22 -23.69 -8.24
C SER A 165 18.12 -24.43 -7.25
N LYS A 166 17.56 -24.80 -6.10
CA LYS A 166 18.21 -25.77 -5.18
C LYS A 166 18.25 -27.19 -5.75
N SER A 167 17.37 -27.51 -6.70
CA SER A 167 17.31 -28.80 -7.40
C SER A 167 17.38 -28.60 -8.93
N PRO A 168 18.55 -28.27 -9.51
CA PRO A 168 18.67 -27.94 -10.93
C PRO A 168 18.17 -29.05 -11.86
N SER A 169 18.52 -30.31 -11.59
CA SER A 169 18.15 -31.45 -12.45
C SER A 169 16.66 -31.72 -12.50
N GLU A 170 15.92 -31.45 -11.42
CA GLU A 170 14.47 -31.61 -11.38
C GLU A 170 13.78 -30.47 -12.14
N VAL A 171 14.22 -29.24 -11.92
CA VAL A 171 13.65 -28.06 -12.59
C VAL A 171 13.98 -28.05 -14.08
N ALA A 172 15.15 -28.56 -14.50
CA ALA A 172 15.52 -28.66 -15.91
C ALA A 172 14.56 -29.56 -16.71
N ARG A 173 13.84 -30.48 -16.06
CA ARG A 173 12.82 -31.33 -16.69
C ARG A 173 11.44 -30.66 -16.75
N GLN A 174 11.26 -29.53 -16.07
CA GLN A 174 10.00 -28.79 -16.05
C GLN A 174 9.97 -27.77 -17.19
N SER A 175 8.81 -27.65 -17.86
CA SER A 175 8.60 -26.63 -18.89
C SER A 175 8.16 -25.31 -18.25
N VAL A 176 9.10 -24.61 -17.61
CA VAL A 176 8.85 -23.32 -16.96
C VAL A 176 8.75 -22.22 -18.02
N LYS A 177 7.59 -21.57 -18.13
CA LYS A 177 7.28 -20.57 -19.17
C LYS A 177 6.85 -19.22 -18.61
N THR A 178 6.46 -19.17 -17.35
CA THR A 178 5.87 -17.98 -16.72
C THR A 178 6.68 -17.52 -15.52
N MET A 179 6.52 -16.24 -15.17
CA MET A 179 7.14 -15.65 -13.97
C MET A 179 6.60 -16.28 -12.70
N THR A 180 5.31 -16.62 -12.72
CA THR A 180 4.63 -17.36 -11.65
C THR A 180 5.29 -18.70 -11.38
N GLU A 181 5.61 -19.48 -12.41
CA GLU A 181 6.29 -20.77 -12.26
C GLU A 181 7.72 -20.58 -11.74
N VAL A 182 8.44 -19.55 -12.18
CA VAL A 182 9.75 -19.21 -11.61
C VAL A 182 9.64 -18.97 -10.12
N LEU A 183 8.70 -18.14 -9.65
CA LEU A 183 8.50 -17.88 -8.23
C LEU A 183 8.23 -19.14 -7.41
N LYS A 184 7.54 -20.12 -7.99
CA LYS A 184 7.15 -21.37 -7.33
C LYS A 184 8.28 -22.41 -7.29
N ILE A 185 9.40 -22.17 -7.95
CA ILE A 185 10.57 -23.06 -7.82
C ILE A 185 11.15 -22.94 -6.39
N PRO A 186 11.40 -24.06 -5.69
CA PRO A 186 11.99 -24.06 -4.37
C PRO A 186 13.30 -23.26 -4.29
N GLY A 187 13.33 -22.28 -3.37
CA GLY A 187 14.49 -21.44 -3.13
C GLY A 187 14.59 -20.18 -3.99
N GLN A 188 13.67 -19.93 -4.93
CA GLN A 188 13.66 -18.67 -5.69
C GLN A 188 13.22 -17.49 -4.81
N VAL A 189 12.06 -17.65 -4.16
CA VAL A 189 11.50 -16.71 -3.19
C VAL A 189 10.97 -17.51 -2.01
N GLU A 190 11.29 -17.06 -0.81
CA GLU A 190 10.97 -17.80 0.41
C GLU A 190 9.46 -18.06 0.52
N ALA A 191 9.09 -19.32 0.76
CA ALA A 191 7.72 -19.81 0.90
C ALA A 191 6.82 -19.76 -0.35
N PHE A 192 7.27 -19.19 -1.47
CA PHE A 192 6.44 -19.12 -2.69
C PHE A 192 6.26 -20.46 -3.41
N ALA A 193 7.12 -21.45 -3.14
CA ALA A 193 6.94 -22.81 -3.65
C ALA A 193 5.61 -23.46 -3.18
N GLN A 194 5.05 -23.00 -2.06
CA GLN A 194 3.78 -23.49 -1.52
C GLN A 194 2.59 -22.59 -1.84
N TYR A 195 2.80 -21.50 -2.60
CA TYR A 195 1.75 -20.54 -2.91
C TYR A 195 0.55 -21.22 -3.62
N PRO A 196 -0.72 -20.97 -3.21
CA PRO A 196 -1.20 -19.90 -2.33
C PRO A 196 -1.07 -20.13 -0.82
N ASN A 197 -0.62 -21.29 -0.39
CA ASN A 197 -0.53 -21.68 1.02
C ASN A 197 0.72 -21.10 1.69
N LEU A 198 0.73 -19.78 1.86
CA LEU A 198 1.81 -19.08 2.55
C LEU A 198 1.76 -19.31 4.08
N PRO A 199 2.91 -19.26 4.77
CA PRO A 199 2.95 -19.23 6.23
C PRO A 199 2.13 -18.08 6.82
N ASP A 200 1.52 -18.28 7.99
CA ASP A 200 0.60 -17.32 8.59
C ASP A 200 1.22 -15.93 8.84
N LYS A 201 2.52 -15.89 9.20
CA LYS A 201 3.25 -14.62 9.33
C LYS A 201 3.26 -13.82 8.03
N LYS A 202 3.42 -14.47 6.87
CA LYS A 202 3.41 -13.80 5.56
C LYS A 202 1.99 -13.38 5.18
N LYS A 203 0.98 -14.21 5.43
CA LYS A 203 -0.43 -13.84 5.24
C LYS A 203 -0.80 -12.59 6.07
N ALA A 204 -0.44 -12.58 7.35
CA ALA A 204 -0.68 -11.47 8.26
C ALA A 204 0.00 -10.18 7.78
N LEU A 205 1.23 -10.25 7.25
CA LEU A 205 1.92 -9.09 6.70
C LEU A 205 1.21 -8.52 5.46
N ILE A 206 0.73 -9.38 4.56
CA ILE A 206 -0.08 -8.97 3.39
C ILE A 206 -1.37 -8.29 3.85
N THR A 207 -2.14 -8.94 4.73
CA THR A 207 -3.40 -8.39 5.27
C THR A 207 -3.16 -7.04 5.94
N ARG A 208 -2.16 -6.95 6.82
CA ARG A 208 -1.80 -5.70 7.50
C ARG A 208 -1.43 -4.59 6.53
N THR A 209 -0.74 -4.90 5.44
CA THR A 209 -0.39 -3.92 4.40
C THR A 209 -1.64 -3.37 3.72
N VAL A 210 -2.61 -4.24 3.38
CA VAL A 210 -3.89 -3.84 2.78
C VAL A 210 -4.74 -3.03 3.75
N ASP A 211 -4.80 -3.43 5.02
CA ASP A 211 -5.55 -2.71 6.05
C ASP A 211 -5.00 -1.30 6.24
N LEU A 212 -3.68 -1.16 6.40
CA LEU A 212 -3.02 0.14 6.58
C LEU A 212 -3.09 1.01 5.32
N ALA A 213 -3.09 0.42 4.12
CA ALA A 213 -3.32 1.12 2.85
C ALA A 213 -4.74 1.65 2.67
N ASN A 214 -5.69 1.16 3.49
CA ASN A 214 -7.10 1.50 3.45
C ASN A 214 -7.62 2.17 4.73
N ASP A 215 -6.75 2.48 5.70
CA ASP A 215 -7.12 3.18 6.93
C ASP A 215 -6.49 4.58 6.96
N ALA A 216 -7.23 5.59 6.47
CA ALA A 216 -6.75 6.98 6.44
C ALA A 216 -6.62 7.63 7.82
N THR A 217 -7.03 6.95 8.89
CA THR A 217 -6.82 7.45 10.26
C THR A 217 -5.38 7.18 10.75
N GLN A 218 -4.67 6.27 10.11
CA GLN A 218 -3.28 5.93 10.44
C GLN A 218 -2.30 6.97 9.90
N SER A 219 -1.28 7.30 10.69
CA SER A 219 -0.24 8.26 10.29
C SER A 219 0.54 7.81 9.05
N ARG A 220 0.74 6.49 8.88
CA ARG A 220 1.49 5.89 7.75
C ARG A 220 0.61 5.48 6.57
N PHE A 221 -0.70 5.76 6.62
CA PHE A 221 -1.67 5.44 5.58
C PHE A 221 -1.15 5.69 4.16
N ARG A 222 -0.66 6.91 3.89
CA ARG A 222 -0.21 7.31 2.54
C ARG A 222 0.94 6.42 2.05
N ALA A 223 1.92 6.16 2.90
CA ALA A 223 3.07 5.34 2.55
C ALA A 223 2.66 3.88 2.26
N TYR A 224 1.73 3.31 3.04
CA TYR A 224 1.22 1.96 2.79
C TYR A 224 0.36 1.88 1.54
N ARG A 225 -0.46 2.90 1.29
CA ARG A 225 -1.28 2.99 0.09
C ARG A 225 -0.40 3.06 -1.16
N GLU A 226 0.60 3.94 -1.17
CA GLU A 226 1.56 4.04 -2.27
C GLU A 226 2.35 2.74 -2.47
N LEU A 227 2.75 2.05 -1.39
CA LEU A 227 3.40 0.74 -1.48
C LEU A 227 2.52 -0.28 -2.21
N LEU A 228 1.24 -0.36 -1.83
CA LEU A 228 0.28 -1.30 -2.43
C LEU A 228 -0.03 -0.94 -3.89
N GLU A 229 -0.24 0.35 -4.19
CA GLU A 229 -0.45 0.84 -5.56
C GLU A 229 0.77 0.55 -6.44
N ASN A 230 1.98 0.80 -5.94
CA ASN A 230 3.22 0.49 -6.65
C ASN A 230 3.39 -1.01 -6.88
N ALA A 231 3.10 -1.86 -5.89
CA ALA A 231 3.19 -3.31 -6.05
C ALA A 231 2.21 -3.83 -7.13
N ILE A 232 0.98 -3.31 -7.18
CA ILE A 232 0.00 -3.65 -8.21
C ILE A 232 0.48 -3.16 -9.58
N LEU A 233 0.89 -1.89 -9.67
CA LEU A 233 1.35 -1.28 -10.91
C LEU A 233 2.57 -2.00 -11.50
N VAL A 234 3.58 -2.24 -10.66
CA VAL A 234 4.84 -2.88 -11.09
C VAL A 234 4.61 -4.33 -11.51
N ALA A 235 3.77 -5.07 -10.79
CA ALA A 235 3.42 -6.44 -11.15
C ALA A 235 2.69 -6.53 -12.51
N GLY A 236 1.90 -5.51 -12.87
CA GLY A 236 1.17 -5.45 -14.15
C GLY A 236 1.92 -4.76 -15.28
N SER A 237 3.10 -4.20 -15.04
CA SER A 237 3.86 -3.44 -16.03
C SER A 237 4.92 -4.30 -16.73
N PRO A 238 5.30 -3.96 -17.98
CA PRO A 238 6.50 -4.50 -18.59
C PRO A 238 7.73 -4.23 -17.70
N PRO A 239 8.72 -5.14 -17.65
CA PRO A 239 9.93 -4.93 -16.88
C PRO A 239 10.73 -3.77 -17.44
N VAL A 240 11.37 -3.03 -16.54
CA VAL A 240 12.29 -1.95 -16.89
C VAL A 240 13.54 -2.47 -17.60
N ALA A 241 14.30 -1.56 -18.20
CA ALA A 241 15.66 -1.87 -18.65
C ALA A 241 16.50 -2.37 -17.47
N ASP A 242 17.40 -3.33 -17.75
CA ASP A 242 18.27 -3.85 -16.71
C ASP A 242 19.26 -2.76 -16.26
N PRO A 243 19.32 -2.43 -14.96
CA PRO A 243 20.28 -1.44 -14.47
C PRO A 243 21.72 -1.97 -14.47
N CYS A 244 21.91 -3.29 -14.54
CA CYS A 244 23.21 -3.91 -14.51
C CYS A 244 23.64 -4.31 -15.92
N PRO A 245 24.82 -3.87 -16.42
CA PRO A 245 25.31 -4.26 -17.74
C PRO A 245 25.42 -5.78 -17.95
N THR A 246 25.52 -6.54 -16.86
CA THR A 246 25.67 -7.99 -16.86
C THR A 246 24.40 -8.73 -16.44
N LYS A 247 23.28 -8.00 -16.36
CA LYS A 247 21.95 -8.41 -15.90
C LYS A 247 21.87 -8.74 -14.40
N LEU A 248 20.71 -8.47 -13.80
CA LEU A 248 20.41 -8.86 -12.41
C LEU A 248 19.91 -10.31 -12.33
N TYR A 249 20.41 -11.07 -11.35
CA TYR A 249 20.04 -12.47 -11.13
C TYR A 249 19.81 -12.87 -9.67
N GLY A 250 20.12 -12.03 -8.69
CA GLY A 250 19.86 -12.31 -7.27
C GLY A 250 19.40 -11.08 -6.51
N TRP A 251 18.53 -11.27 -5.51
CA TRP A 251 18.29 -10.27 -4.49
C TRP A 251 18.24 -10.91 -3.11
N ARG A 252 18.54 -10.11 -2.09
CA ARG A 252 18.39 -10.45 -0.67
C ARG A 252 17.97 -9.21 0.10
N THR A 253 17.35 -9.39 1.26
CA THR A 253 17.19 -8.29 2.22
C THR A 253 18.56 -7.71 2.53
N GLN A 254 18.66 -6.38 2.49
CA GLN A 254 19.95 -5.70 2.61
C GLN A 254 20.67 -6.08 3.90
N GLY A 255 21.95 -6.46 3.81
CA GLY A 255 22.76 -6.92 4.93
C GLY A 255 22.56 -8.40 5.31
N ALA A 256 21.73 -9.15 4.59
CA ALA A 256 21.73 -10.60 4.67
C ALA A 256 22.94 -11.20 3.92
N SER A 257 23.21 -12.49 4.16
CA SER A 257 24.24 -13.21 3.41
C SER A 257 23.93 -13.28 1.91
N SER A 258 25.01 -13.27 1.10
CA SER A 258 24.94 -13.46 -0.35
C SER A 258 24.08 -14.67 -0.73
N PRO A 259 23.34 -14.64 -1.86
CA PRO A 259 22.60 -15.80 -2.36
C PRO A 259 23.48 -17.04 -2.61
N GLY A 260 24.79 -16.88 -2.75
CA GLY A 260 25.75 -17.97 -2.91
C GLY A 260 27.05 -17.51 -3.58
N ARG A 261 28.01 -18.43 -3.72
CA ARG A 261 29.35 -18.15 -4.28
C ARG A 261 29.35 -17.68 -5.74
N ASN A 262 28.27 -17.97 -6.49
CA ASN A 262 28.13 -17.62 -7.90
C ASN A 262 27.57 -16.20 -8.11
N PHE A 263 27.27 -15.46 -7.04
CA PHE A 263 26.66 -14.15 -7.09
C PHE A 263 27.65 -13.06 -6.68
N LEU A 264 27.68 -11.98 -7.45
CA LEU A 264 28.44 -10.76 -7.17
C LEU A 264 27.48 -9.63 -6.83
N TYR A 265 27.74 -8.93 -5.74
CA TYR A 265 26.96 -7.76 -5.36
C TYR A 265 27.03 -6.70 -6.45
N PHE A 266 25.88 -6.13 -6.79
CA PHE A 266 25.75 -5.00 -7.71
C PHE A 266 25.44 -3.71 -6.96
N ARG A 267 24.29 -3.66 -6.27
CA ARG A 267 23.83 -2.44 -5.59
C ARG A 267 22.72 -2.70 -4.58
N SER A 268 22.69 -1.93 -3.50
CA SER A 268 21.54 -1.82 -2.58
C SER A 268 20.51 -0.81 -3.07
N LEU A 269 19.23 -1.14 -2.97
CA LEU A 269 18.11 -0.25 -3.28
C LEU A 269 16.83 -0.68 -2.56
N GLY A 270 16.13 0.27 -1.91
CA GLY A 270 14.83 0.00 -1.27
C GLY A 270 14.87 -1.10 -0.21
N GLY A 271 15.96 -1.18 0.55
CA GLY A 271 16.18 -2.18 1.59
C GLY A 271 16.57 -3.57 1.09
N GLN A 272 16.94 -3.70 -0.18
CA GLN A 272 17.39 -4.95 -0.81
C GLN A 272 18.79 -4.80 -1.38
N ASP A 273 19.58 -5.87 -1.34
CA ASP A 273 20.82 -6.02 -2.08
C ASP A 273 20.57 -6.80 -3.36
N PHE A 274 20.98 -6.25 -4.49
CA PHE A 274 20.86 -6.87 -5.81
C PHE A 274 22.21 -7.39 -6.28
N TYR A 275 22.17 -8.51 -7.01
CA TYR A 275 23.34 -9.28 -7.41
C TYR A 275 23.30 -9.64 -8.90
N THR A 276 24.46 -9.60 -9.52
CA THR A 276 24.75 -10.24 -10.81
C THR A 276 25.47 -11.57 -10.58
N LEU A 277 25.89 -12.24 -11.65
CA LEU A 277 26.65 -13.49 -11.61
C LEU A 277 28.15 -13.25 -11.73
N THR A 278 28.96 -14.16 -11.16
CA THR A 278 30.40 -14.20 -11.44
C THR A 278 30.64 -14.45 -12.94
N PRO A 279 31.76 -13.97 -13.52
CA PRO A 279 32.05 -14.17 -14.93
C PRO A 279 32.00 -15.65 -15.36
N GLU A 280 32.51 -16.55 -14.54
CA GLU A 280 32.60 -17.99 -14.83
C GLU A 280 31.22 -18.62 -14.86
N PHE A 281 30.38 -18.32 -13.87
CA PHE A 281 29.03 -18.88 -13.82
C PHE A 281 28.12 -18.23 -14.87
N ARG A 282 28.29 -16.94 -15.13
CA ARG A 282 27.57 -16.28 -16.23
C ARG A 282 27.89 -16.91 -17.57
N ALA A 283 29.15 -17.24 -17.82
CA ALA A 283 29.55 -17.93 -19.05
C ALA A 283 28.91 -19.31 -19.18
N ASP A 284 28.65 -20.01 -18.06
CA ASP A 284 27.96 -21.31 -18.02
C ASP A 284 26.44 -21.18 -18.21
N VAL A 285 25.81 -20.23 -17.52
CA VAL A 285 24.36 -19.99 -17.55
C VAL A 285 23.92 -19.36 -18.88
N LEU A 286 24.68 -18.41 -19.39
CA LEU A 286 24.39 -17.69 -20.64
C LEU A 286 25.06 -18.32 -21.84
N LYS A 287 25.55 -19.57 -21.74
CA LYS A 287 26.19 -20.28 -22.86
C LYS A 287 25.41 -20.01 -24.13
N ILE A 288 26.03 -19.16 -24.95
CA ILE A 288 25.45 -18.55 -26.13
C ILE A 288 24.95 -19.71 -26.99
N ARG A 289 23.64 -19.76 -27.23
CA ARG A 289 23.11 -20.40 -28.43
C ARG A 289 23.21 -19.40 -29.57
#